data_AF-A0A958KS72-F1
#
_entry.id   AF-A0A958KS72-F1
#
_cell.length_a   1.000
_cell.length_b   1.000
_cell.length_c   1.000
_cell.angle_alpha   90.00
_cell.angle_beta   90.00
_cell.angle_gamma   90.00
#
_symmetry.space_group_name_H-M   'P 1'
#
loop_
_entity.id
_entity.type
_entity.pdbx_description
1 polymer ?
#
loop_
_entity_poly.entity_id
_entity_poly.type
_entity_poly.pdbx_seq_one_letter_code
_entity_poly.pdbx_strand_id
1 'polypeptide(L)' 'MKHNKALERQKFDSRLINWNIKRGVITEKEYQEHLKTLSDSSDKARPMDIDVEEDTTLN' A
#
# COMPACT_ATOMS: atom_id res chain seq x y z
N MET A 1 15.46 -0.60 -25.30
CA MET A 1 15.39 -1.22 -23.96
C MET A 1 14.17 -0.65 -23.23
N LYS A 2 12.98 -1.28 -23.31
CA LYS A 2 11.84 -0.90 -22.46
C LYS A 2 12.09 -1.48 -21.06
N HIS A 3 12.90 -0.80 -20.26
CA HIS A 3 13.14 -1.24 -18.89
C HIS A 3 11.83 -1.23 -18.10
N ASN A 4 11.59 -2.36 -17.43
CA ASN A 4 10.38 -2.78 -16.74
C ASN A 4 9.89 -1.75 -15.71
N LYS A 5 9.03 -0.80 -16.11
CA LYS A 5 8.30 0.06 -15.17
C LYS A 5 7.56 -0.74 -14.08
N ALA A 6 7.17 -1.97 -14.41
CA ALA A 6 6.57 -2.91 -13.47
C ALA A 6 7.54 -3.31 -12.34
N LEU A 7 8.81 -3.61 -12.66
CA LEU A 7 9.82 -3.94 -11.65
C LEU A 7 10.13 -2.74 -10.76
N GLU A 8 10.22 -1.54 -11.33
CA GLU A 8 10.44 -0.32 -10.54
C GLU A 8 9.31 -0.04 -9.55
N ARG A 9 8.05 -0.28 -9.94
CA ARG A 9 6.90 -0.18 -9.02
C ARG A 9 6.92 -1.25 -7.93
N GLN A 10 7.42 -2.44 -8.25
CA GLN A 10 7.44 -3.58 -7.31
C GLN A 10 8.42 -3.37 -6.15
N LYS A 11 9.46 -2.53 -6.34
CA LYS A 11 10.40 -2.16 -5.27
C LYS A 11 9.72 -1.47 -4.09
N PHE A 12 8.62 -0.75 -4.34
CA PHE A 12 7.85 -0.03 -3.34
C PHE A 12 6.58 -0.75 -2.87
N ASP A 13 6.45 -2.06 -3.16
CA ASP A 13 5.34 -2.87 -2.61
C ASP A 13 5.44 -2.91 -1.08
N SER A 14 4.38 -2.47 -0.39
CA SER A 14 4.31 -2.37 1.08
C SER A 14 4.64 -3.68 1.79
N ARG A 15 4.34 -4.83 1.17
CA ARG A 15 4.62 -6.16 1.73
C ARG A 15 6.10 -6.53 1.63
N LEU A 16 6.86 -5.87 0.76
CA LEU A 16 8.26 -6.16 0.46
C LEU A 16 9.22 -5.08 0.92
N ILE A 17 8.76 -3.89 1.32
CA ILE A 17 9.61 -2.74 1.73
C ILE A 17 10.72 -3.14 2.68
N ASN A 18 10.37 -3.77 3.81
CA ASN A 18 11.36 -4.17 4.82
C ASN A 18 12.41 -5.15 4.26
N TRP A 19 12.00 -6.04 3.36
CA TRP A 19 12.92 -6.97 2.71
C TRP A 19 13.82 -6.26 1.70
N ASN A 20 13.25 -5.36 0.89
CA ASN A 20 13.97 -4.57 -0.10
C ASN A 20 15.01 -3.64 0.55
N ILE A 21 14.68 -3.03 1.69
CA ILE A 21 15.62 -2.19 2.47
C ILE A 21 16.75 -3.05 3.02
N LYS A 22 16.46 -4.18 3.65
CA LYS A 22 17.49 -5.11 4.18
C LYS A 22 18.40 -5.67 3.09
N ARG A 23 17.90 -5.80 1.86
CA ARG A 23 18.64 -6.28 0.68
C ARG A 23 19.38 -5.17 -0.07
N GLY A 24 19.18 -3.90 0.31
CA GLY A 24 19.79 -2.76 -0.38
C GLY A 24 19.19 -2.48 -1.77
N VAL A 25 17.98 -2.97 -2.05
CA VAL A 25 17.26 -2.71 -3.31
C VAL A 25 16.75 -1.27 -3.35
N ILE A 26 16.34 -0.76 -2.18
CA ILE A 26 16.01 0.65 -1.93
C ILE A 26 16.54 1.03 -0.55
N THR A 27 16.75 2.31 -0.31
CA THR A 27 17.07 2.90 0.99
C THR A 27 15.81 3.37 1.70
N GLU A 28 15.90 3.54 3.02
CA GLU A 28 14.83 4.18 3.81
C GLU A 28 14.51 5.58 3.25
N LYS A 29 15.52 6.34 2.88
CA LYS A 29 15.34 7.69 2.31
C LYS A 29 14.53 7.67 1.02
N GLU A 30 14.86 6.76 0.09
CA GLU A 30 14.11 6.60 -1.17
C GLU A 30 12.66 6.18 -0.91
N TYR A 31 12.41 5.33 0.09
CA TYR A 31 11.05 4.98 0.48
C TYR A 31 10.27 6.19 1.01
N GLN A 32 10.87 6.99 1.90
CA GLN A 32 10.24 8.22 2.41
C GLN A 32 9.98 9.25 1.31
N GLU A 33 10.89 9.39 0.35
CA GLU A 33 10.67 10.25 -0.83
C GLU A 33 9.53 9.70 -1.71
N HIS A 34 9.44 8.38 -1.90
CA HIS A 34 8.34 7.75 -2.61
C HIS A 34 6.99 8.01 -1.95
N LEU A 35 6.89 7.89 -0.63
CA LEU A 35 5.65 8.16 0.10
C LEU A 35 5.13 9.60 -0.13
N LYS A 36 6.03 10.58 -0.23
CA LYS A 36 5.66 11.98 -0.52
C LYS A 36 5.08 12.17 -1.93
N THR A 37 5.35 11.24 -2.86
CA THR A 37 4.75 11.26 -4.21
C THR A 37 3.34 10.69 -4.26
N LEU A 38 2.92 9.99 -3.21
CA LEU A 38 1.58 9.43 -3.11
C LEU A 38 0.60 10.54 -2.70
N SER A 39 -0.52 10.63 -3.41
CA SER A 39 -1.61 11.52 -3.03
C SER A 39 -2.30 11.01 -1.78
N ASP A 40 -2.48 11.88 -0.78
CA ASP A 40 -3.37 11.58 0.33
C ASP A 40 -4.78 11.33 -0.21
N SER A 41 -5.32 10.16 0.13
CA SER A 41 -6.64 9.70 -0.30
C SER A 41 -7.58 9.51 0.87
N SER A 42 -7.19 9.93 2.08
CA SER A 42 -8.02 9.87 3.29
C SER A 42 -9.35 10.59 3.09
N ASP A 43 -9.32 11.79 2.50
CA ASP A 43 -10.53 12.59 2.20
C ASP A 43 -11.47 11.95 1.16
N LYS A 44 -10.99 10.94 0.41
CA LYS A 44 -11.77 10.23 -0.62
C LYS A 44 -12.37 8.92 -0.09
N ALA A 45 -12.07 8.54 1.14
CA ALA A 45 -12.67 7.39 1.77
C ALA A 45 -14.15 7.68 2.02
N ARG A 46 -15.04 6.99 1.28
CA ARG A 46 -16.46 6.98 1.63
C ARG A 46 -16.66 5.99 2.79
N PRO A 47 -17.51 6.31 3.77
CA PRO A 47 -17.97 5.31 4.73
C PRO A 47 -18.48 4.10 3.96
N MET A 48 -17.95 2.93 4.30
CA MET A 48 -18.51 1.68 3.82
C MET A 48 -19.66 1.38 4.77
N ASP A 49 -20.88 1.59 4.30
CA ASP A 49 -22.08 1.17 5.03
C ASP A 49 -22.10 -0.36 4.98
N ILE A 50 -21.60 -0.98 6.04
CA ILE A 50 -21.70 -2.42 6.23
C ILE A 50 -23.05 -2.65 6.90
N ASP A 51 -24.03 -3.11 6.12
CA ASP A 51 -25.26 -3.67 6.69
C ASP A 51 -24.88 -4.97 7.41
N VAL A 52 -24.59 -4.84 8.70
CA VAL A 52 -24.43 -6.00 9.59
C VAL A 52 -25.84 -6.52 9.86
N GLU A 53 -26.27 -7.51 9.10
CA GLU A 53 -27.45 -8.30 9.46
C GLU A 53 -27.13 -9.04 10.77
N GLU A 54 -27.60 -8.49 11.90
CA GLU A 54 -27.66 -9.22 13.17
C GLU A 54 -28.66 -10.38 13.00
N ASP A 55 -28.14 -11.57 12.69
CA ASP A 55 -28.91 -12.81 12.78
C ASP A 55 -29.32 -13.04 14.23
N THR A 56 -30.55 -12.64 14.56
CA THR A 56 -31.16 -12.74 15.89
C THR A 56 -31.84 -14.09 16.13
N THR A 57 -31.46 -15.15 15.41
CA THR A 57 -31.99 -16.50 15.67
C THR A 57 -31.17 -17.28 16.70
N LEU A 58 -31.16 -16.78 17.94
CA LEU A 58 -30.88 -17.58 19.13
C LEU A 58 -31.98 -17.29 20.15
N ASN A 59 -33.07 -18.06 20.07
CA ASN A 59 -33.88 -18.60 21.18
C ASN A 59 -35.08 -19.40 20.67
#